data_AF-A0A935M9G4-F1
#
_entry.id   AF-A0A935M9G4-F1
#
_cell.length_a   1.000
_cell.length_b   1.000
_cell.length_c   1.000
_cell.angle_alpha   90.00
_cell.angle_beta   90.00
_cell.angle_gamma   90.00
#
_symmetry.space_group_name_H-M   'P 1'
#
loop_
_entity.id
_entity.type
_entity.pdbx_description
1 polymer ?
#
loop_
_entity_poly.entity_id
_entity_poly.type
_entity_poly.pdbx_seq_one_letter_code
_entity_poly.pdbx_strand_id
1 'polypeptide(L)'
;MCISPGGLCSRGLSHFIRRFNYTNNLIGSINLINASINAGSVKCFVFTSSIAVYGKNQLPMTEELMPAAEDPYGVSKLAVELDLKAAHEMFGLNSIIFRPSMFWRRQNDGHITAMW
;
A
#
# COMPACT_ATOMS: atom_id res chain seq x y z
N MET A 1 -5.93 6.76 6.22
CA MET A 1 -5.88 5.28 6.11
C MET A 1 -7.29 4.77 6.39
N CYS A 2 -8.06 4.38 5.37
CA CYS A 2 -9.38 3.78 5.59
C CYS A 2 -9.18 2.33 6.04
N ILE A 3 -9.39 2.08 7.33
CA ILE A 3 -9.48 0.74 7.90
C ILE A 3 -10.96 0.52 8.21
N SER A 4 -11.67 -0.24 7.37
CA SER A 4 -13.03 -0.72 7.67
C SER A 4 -12.97 -2.21 8.00
N PRO A 5 -13.75 -2.67 9.01
CA PRO A 5 -13.77 -4.07 9.42
C PRO A 5 -14.47 -4.89 8.35
N GLY A 6 -13.70 -5.65 7.58
CA GLY A 6 -14.17 -6.45 6.46
C GLY A 6 -13.33 -6.24 5.22
N GLY A 7 -12.32 -7.09 5.03
CA GLY A 7 -11.41 -7.06 3.86
C GLY A 7 -12.09 -7.20 2.49
N LEU A 8 -13.39 -7.47 2.44
CA LEU A 8 -14.19 -7.49 1.20
C LEU A 8 -14.66 -6.08 0.78
N CYS A 9 -14.83 -5.14 1.72
CA CYS A 9 -15.44 -3.85 1.41
C CYS A 9 -14.42 -2.81 0.92
N SER A 10 -13.13 -2.94 1.24
CA SER A 10 -12.09 -2.02 0.74
C SER A 10 -11.85 -2.16 -0.76
N ARG A 11 -11.88 -3.39 -1.31
CA ARG A 11 -11.87 -3.61 -2.78
C ARG A 11 -13.20 -3.20 -3.43
N GLY A 12 -14.33 -3.48 -2.78
CA GLY A 12 -15.65 -3.10 -3.30
C GLY A 12 -15.86 -1.58 -3.38
N LEU A 13 -15.45 -0.83 -2.35
CA LEU A 13 -15.59 0.62 -2.28
C LEU A 13 -14.50 1.36 -3.07
N SER A 14 -13.28 0.81 -3.20
CA SER A 14 -12.16 1.51 -3.85
C SER A 14 -12.47 1.93 -5.28
N HIS A 15 -13.31 1.17 -6.00
CA HIS A 15 -13.81 1.51 -7.32
C HIS A 15 -14.65 2.80 -7.35
N PHE A 16 -15.37 3.10 -6.27
CA PHE A 16 -16.29 4.24 -6.16
C PHE A 16 -15.65 5.46 -5.47
N ILE A 17 -14.59 5.26 -4.68
CA ILE A 17 -13.87 6.35 -3.97
C ILE A 17 -12.45 6.61 -4.52
N ARG A 18 -12.28 6.48 -5.85
CA ARG A 18 -10.96 6.63 -6.53
C ARG A 18 -10.24 7.91 -6.17
N ARG A 19 -10.95 9.05 -6.26
CA ARG A 19 -10.40 10.37 -5.95
C ARG A 19 -9.82 10.38 -4.54
N PHE A 20 -10.57 9.88 -3.56
CA PHE A 20 -10.11 9.81 -2.18
C PHE A 20 -8.86 8.93 -2.03
N ASN A 21 -8.86 7.73 -2.64
CA ASN A 21 -7.69 6.84 -2.60
C ASN A 21 -6.43 7.48 -3.19
N TYR A 22 -6.54 8.11 -4.36
CA TYR A 22 -5.40 8.76 -4.98
C TYR A 22 -4.96 10.03 -4.23
N THR A 23 -5.89 10.88 -3.81
CA THR A 23 -5.54 12.08 -3.03
C THR A 23 -4.87 11.71 -1.71
N ASN A 24 -5.41 10.76 -0.96
CA ASN A 24 -4.86 10.43 0.35
C ASN A 24 -3.61 9.55 0.27
N ASN A 25 -3.62 8.50 -0.55
CA ASN A 25 -2.54 7.51 -0.52
C ASN A 25 -1.43 7.84 -1.52
N LEU A 26 -1.74 8.39 -2.69
CA LEU A 26 -0.74 8.68 -3.72
C LEU A 26 -0.20 10.10 -3.55
N ILE A 27 -1.06 11.11 -3.67
CA ILE A 27 -0.65 12.52 -3.60
C ILE A 27 -0.08 12.86 -2.23
N GLY A 28 -0.73 12.40 -1.15
CA GLY A 28 -0.20 12.57 0.21
C GLY A 28 1.20 11.98 0.38
N SER A 29 1.46 10.79 -0.17
CA SER A 29 2.76 10.14 -0.08
C SER A 29 3.83 10.83 -0.94
N ILE A 30 3.51 11.19 -2.19
CA ILE A 30 4.46 11.89 -3.07
C ILE A 30 4.89 13.23 -2.46
N ASN A 31 3.98 13.96 -1.82
CA ASN A 31 4.33 15.20 -1.13
C ASN A 31 5.38 14.99 -0.03
N LEU A 32 5.23 13.90 0.76
CA LEU A 32 6.20 13.56 1.81
C LEU A 32 7.53 13.04 1.24
N ILE A 33 7.49 12.29 0.15
CA ILE A 33 8.68 11.80 -0.55
C ILE A 33 9.47 12.99 -1.07
N ASN A 34 8.82 13.91 -1.79
CA ASN A 34 9.46 15.10 -2.32
C ASN A 34 10.02 15.99 -1.20
N ALA A 35 9.26 16.18 -0.10
CA ALA A 35 9.76 16.90 1.06
C ALA A 35 10.99 16.22 1.69
N SER A 36 11.03 14.89 1.73
CA SER A 36 12.16 14.11 2.26
C SER A 36 13.42 14.26 1.38
N ILE A 37 13.24 14.25 0.06
CA ILE A 37 14.31 14.51 -0.92
C ILE A 37 14.86 15.93 -0.72
N ASN A 38 13.98 16.94 -0.70
CA ASN A 38 14.38 18.34 -0.56
C ASN A 38 15.05 18.64 0.79
N ALA A 39 14.65 17.94 1.86
CA ALA A 39 15.26 18.10 3.17
C ALA A 39 16.70 17.56 3.21
N GLY A 40 17.05 16.57 2.37
CA GLY A 40 18.39 15.97 2.25
C GLY A 40 18.91 15.23 3.50
N SER A 41 18.23 15.35 4.64
CA SER A 41 18.62 14.76 5.93
C SER A 41 17.90 13.45 6.24
N VAL A 42 16.90 13.07 5.44
CA VAL A 42 16.15 11.83 5.62
C VAL A 42 16.98 10.66 5.12
N LYS A 43 17.36 9.77 6.05
CA LYS A 43 18.18 8.58 5.73
C LYS A 43 17.39 7.44 5.10
N CYS A 44 16.13 7.29 5.51
CA CYS A 44 15.26 6.21 5.06
C CYS A 44 13.79 6.63 5.18
N PHE A 45 13.01 6.41 4.12
CA PHE A 45 11.57 6.63 4.10
C PHE A 45 10.83 5.29 4.32
N VAL A 46 9.96 5.21 5.33
CA VAL A 46 9.20 3.99 5.62
C VAL A 46 7.77 4.15 5.10
N PHE A 47 7.32 3.23 4.25
CA PHE A 47 6.01 3.27 3.64
C PHE A 47 5.20 2.00 3.90
N THR A 48 3.96 2.17 4.35
CA THR A 48 3.00 1.08 4.49
C THR A 48 2.19 0.92 3.20
N SER A 49 2.53 -0.11 2.45
CA SER A 49 1.79 -0.61 1.31
C SER A 49 0.73 -1.64 1.73
N SER A 50 0.38 -2.59 0.88
CA SER A 50 -0.62 -3.63 1.15
C SER A 50 -0.48 -4.79 0.19
N ILE A 51 -0.87 -6.00 0.60
CA ILE A 51 -1.00 -7.17 -0.30
C ILE A 51 -1.94 -6.92 -1.50
N ALA A 52 -2.77 -5.87 -1.43
CA ALA A 52 -3.62 -5.42 -2.54
C ALA A 52 -2.85 -5.11 -3.84
N VAL A 53 -1.55 -4.80 -3.75
CA VAL A 53 -0.70 -4.59 -4.94
C VAL A 53 -0.55 -5.84 -5.81
N TYR A 54 -0.78 -7.04 -5.26
CA TYR A 54 -0.68 -8.29 -6.01
C TYR A 54 -2.00 -8.73 -6.68
N GLY A 55 -3.12 -8.05 -6.46
CA GLY A 55 -4.38 -8.45 -7.10
C GLY A 55 -4.84 -9.87 -6.73
N LYS A 56 -5.16 -10.69 -7.74
CA LYS A 56 -5.49 -12.13 -7.64
C LYS A 56 -4.30 -13.04 -7.98
N ASN A 57 -3.07 -12.63 -7.68
CA ASN A 57 -1.90 -13.49 -7.87
C ASN A 57 -1.98 -14.81 -7.10
N GLN A 58 -1.10 -15.75 -7.47
CA GLN A 58 -0.99 -17.05 -6.84
C GLN A 58 -0.59 -16.94 -5.36
N LEU A 59 -1.19 -17.79 -4.51
CA LEU A 59 -0.84 -17.94 -3.10
C LEU A 59 0.16 -19.10 -2.93
N PRO A 60 1.10 -19.03 -1.96
CA PRO A 60 1.36 -17.91 -1.07
C PRO A 60 1.98 -16.73 -1.82
N MET A 61 1.55 -15.52 -1.48
CA MET A 61 2.12 -14.31 -2.08
C MET A 61 3.46 -13.99 -1.42
N THR A 62 4.51 -13.86 -2.22
CA THR A 62 5.85 -13.43 -1.78
C THR A 62 6.22 -12.08 -2.40
N GLU A 63 7.19 -11.39 -1.81
CA GLU A 63 7.73 -10.11 -2.28
C GLU A 63 8.31 -10.15 -3.70
N GLU A 64 8.72 -11.33 -4.14
CA GLU A 64 9.27 -11.60 -5.47
C GLU A 64 8.20 -11.68 -6.56
N LEU A 65 6.93 -11.86 -6.20
CA LEU A 65 5.85 -11.87 -7.18
C LEU A 65 5.69 -10.50 -7.82
N MET A 66 5.47 -10.49 -9.15
CA MET A 66 5.18 -9.25 -9.86
C MET A 66 3.85 -8.67 -9.36
N PRO A 67 3.82 -7.41 -8.91
CA PRO A 67 2.58 -6.74 -8.56
C PRO A 67 1.63 -6.64 -9.76
N ALA A 68 0.36 -6.94 -9.51
CA ALA A 68 -0.70 -6.95 -10.52
C ALA A 68 -1.97 -6.34 -9.91
N ALA A 69 -1.90 -5.05 -9.53
CA ALA A 69 -2.98 -4.38 -8.83
C ALA A 69 -4.26 -4.31 -9.67
N GLU A 70 -5.39 -4.76 -9.12
CA GLU A 70 -6.68 -4.85 -9.84
C GLU A 70 -7.66 -3.72 -9.49
N ASP A 71 -7.41 -3.01 -8.39
CA ASP A 71 -8.32 -2.00 -7.87
C ASP A 71 -7.61 -0.67 -7.59
N PRO A 72 -8.34 0.46 -7.53
CA PRO A 72 -7.73 1.78 -7.37
C PRO A 72 -6.92 1.97 -6.09
N TYR A 73 -7.26 1.24 -5.02
CA TYR A 73 -6.49 1.28 -3.79
C TYR A 73 -5.14 0.58 -3.98
N GLY A 74 -5.14 -0.63 -4.54
CA GLY A 74 -3.92 -1.36 -4.91
C GLY A 74 -3.04 -0.56 -5.89
N VAL A 75 -3.65 0.04 -6.92
CA VAL A 75 -2.95 0.89 -7.89
C VAL A 75 -2.31 2.09 -7.21
N SER A 76 -3.02 2.75 -6.29
CA SER A 76 -2.47 3.91 -5.55
C SER A 76 -1.25 3.54 -4.71
N LYS A 77 -1.24 2.34 -4.11
CA LYS A 77 -0.12 1.85 -3.30
C LYS A 77 1.07 1.45 -4.18
N LEU A 78 0.82 0.70 -5.25
CA LEU A 78 1.86 0.30 -6.20
C LEU A 78 2.52 1.51 -6.86
N ALA A 79 1.76 2.55 -7.19
CA ALA A 79 2.30 3.78 -7.74
C ALA A 79 3.32 4.46 -6.80
N VAL A 80 3.04 4.49 -5.48
CA VAL A 80 3.99 5.03 -4.49
C VAL A 80 5.25 4.15 -4.38
N GLU A 81 5.12 2.83 -4.45
CA GLU A 81 6.29 1.94 -4.42
C GLU A 81 7.22 2.16 -5.62
N LEU A 82 6.65 2.39 -6.81
CA LEU A 82 7.41 2.72 -8.01
C LEU A 82 8.07 4.10 -7.90
N ASP A 83 7.37 5.09 -7.34
CA ASP A 83 7.91 6.43 -7.12
C ASP A 83 9.09 6.40 -6.11
N LEU A 84 8.98 5.62 -5.03
CA LEU A 84 10.07 5.41 -4.08
C LEU A 84 11.29 4.73 -4.72
N LYS A 85 11.06 3.78 -5.63
CA LYS A 85 12.15 3.18 -6.41
C LYS A 85 12.84 4.22 -7.28
N ALA A 86 12.08 5.05 -8.00
CA ALA A 86 12.64 6.14 -8.79
C ALA A 86 13.39 7.18 -7.93
N ALA A 87 12.84 7.53 -6.76
CA ALA A 87 13.47 8.43 -5.81
C ALA A 87 14.81 7.89 -5.28
N HIS A 88 14.92 6.59 -5.07
CA HIS A 88 16.18 5.94 -4.73
C HIS A 88 17.18 6.01 -5.88
N GLU A 89 16.76 5.66 -7.10
CA GLU A 89 17.62 5.67 -8.29
C GLU A 89 18.14 7.07 -8.65
N MET A 90 17.31 8.10 -8.48
CA MET A 90 17.65 9.48 -8.85
C MET A 90 18.34 10.28 -7.75
N PHE A 91 17.91 10.09 -6.49
CA PHE A 91 18.32 10.95 -5.36
C PHE A 91 18.96 10.18 -4.20
N GLY A 92 19.06 8.84 -4.29
CA GLY A 92 19.63 8.01 -3.23
C GLY A 92 18.74 7.88 -1.99
N LEU A 93 17.47 8.27 -2.06
CA LEU A 93 16.55 8.13 -0.92
C LEU A 93 16.24 6.66 -0.67
N ASN A 94 16.82 6.09 0.39
CA ASN A 94 16.50 4.71 0.79
C ASN A 94 15.04 4.62 1.25
N SER A 95 14.40 3.48 1.01
CA SER A 95 13.05 3.24 1.51
C SER A 95 12.83 1.80 1.95
N ILE A 96 11.90 1.63 2.88
CA ILE A 96 11.41 0.32 3.34
C ILE A 96 9.90 0.28 3.09
N ILE A 97 9.46 -0.77 2.38
CA ILE A 97 8.07 -0.96 2.00
C ILE A 97 7.51 -2.16 2.78
N PHE A 98 6.47 -1.93 3.58
CA PHE A 98 5.77 -2.99 4.30
C PHE A 98 4.45 -3.32 3.60
N ARG A 99 4.22 -4.59 3.20
CA ARG A 99 3.00 -5.05 2.50
C ARG A 99 2.16 -5.96 3.40
N PRO A 100 1.45 -5.43 4.42
CA PRO A 100 0.63 -6.26 5.30
C PRO A 100 -0.53 -6.94 4.56
N SER A 101 -0.76 -8.21 4.88
CA SER A 101 -1.97 -8.93 4.54
C SER A 101 -2.98 -8.82 5.67
N MET A 102 -4.12 -8.17 5.44
CA MET A 102 -5.23 -8.23 6.40
C MET A 102 -6.02 -9.53 6.17
N PHE A 103 -5.53 -10.65 6.70
CA PHE A 103 -6.31 -11.88 6.77
C PHE A 103 -7.24 -11.81 7.98
N TRP A 104 -8.51 -11.46 7.74
CA TRP A 104 -9.55 -11.59 8.74
C TRP A 104 -10.08 -13.03 8.70
N ARG A 105 -9.71 -13.87 9.68
CA ARG A 105 -10.37 -15.17 9.87
C ARG A 105 -11.57 -14.97 10.78
N ARG A 106 -12.77 -15.28 10.30
CA ARG A 106 -13.96 -15.38 11.16
C ARG A 106 -13.76 -16.61 12.06
N GLN A 107 -13.52 -16.38 13.35
CA GLN A 107 -13.62 -17.44 14.36
C GLN A 107 -15.10 -17.79 14.53
N ASN A 108 -15.41 -19.05 14.86
CA ASN A 108 -16.79 -19.54 14.98
C ASN A 108 -17.60 -18.87 16.10
N ASP A 109 -16.97 -18.05 16.94
CA ASP A 109 -17.51 -17.36 18.11
C ASP A 109 -18.02 -15.93 17.83
N GLY A 110 -17.92 -15.45 16.58
CA GLY A 110 -18.39 -14.11 16.21
C GLY A 110 -17.41 -12.97 16.49
N HIS A 111 -16.24 -13.25 17.05
CA HIS A 111 -15.19 -12.25 17.24
C HIS A 111 -14.29 -12.13 15.99
N ILE A 112 -14.07 -10.89 15.52
CA ILE A 112 -13.12 -10.59 14.44
C ILE A 112 -11.80 -10.19 15.06
N THR A 113 -10.76 -11.01 14.89
CA THR A 113 -9.39 -10.70 15.35
C THR A 113 -8.50 -10.49 14.13
N ALA A 114 -7.71 -9.42 14.12
CA ALA A 114 -6.64 -9.24 13.15
C ALA A 114 -5.50 -10.20 13.50
N MET A 115 -5.17 -11.14 12.59
CA MET A 115 -3.96 -11.94 12.75
C MET A 115 -2.81 -11.19 12.06
N TRP A 116 -1.81 -10.80 12.85
CA TRP A 116 -0.55 -10.23 12.41
C TRP A 116 0.48 -11.32 12.20
#